data_AF-A0A9D7NJL2-F1
#
_entry.id   AF-A0A9D7NJL2-F1
#
_cell.length_a   1.000
_cell.length_b   1.000
_cell.length_c   1.000
_cell.angle_alpha   90.00
_cell.angle_beta   90.00
_cell.angle_gamma   90.00
#
_symmetry.space_group_name_H-M   'P 1'
#
loop_
_entity.id
_entity.type
_entity.pdbx_description
1 polymer ?
#
loop_
_entity_poly.entity_id
_entity_poly.type
_entity_poly.pdbx_seq_one_letter_code
_entity_poly.pdbx_strand_id
1 'polypeptide(L)'
;MWVHLSRADNLFQLGKVLESVQAYEEALRWHRRYTFPDMVEYLYKPLIAHYTRLGENEKARVLYERAFKEASPESLAGLYNNLGLTYWNEGRNQEALAYFAKGLQLDSLEEEQKGLLWLSEARSQFELGQNDLAAQLLKKSLKTLEAIPEKEADVLDYLAGAYALQGVMQREAGAYAAAEAALARALQLVRHVYGTPTPGIR
;
A
#
# COMPACT_ATOMS: atom_id res chain seq x y z
N MET A 1 -21.49 -11.63 -5.97
CA MET A 1 -20.36 -11.07 -5.21
C MET A 1 -19.02 -11.40 -5.87
N TRP A 2 -18.46 -12.59 -5.66
CA TRP A 2 -17.11 -12.96 -6.10
C TRP A 2 -16.85 -12.79 -7.59
N VAL A 3 -17.82 -13.10 -8.45
CA VAL A 3 -17.72 -12.87 -9.90
C VAL A 3 -17.43 -11.38 -10.22
N HIS A 4 -18.05 -10.45 -9.51
CA HIS A 4 -17.82 -9.02 -9.72
C HIS A 4 -16.45 -8.59 -9.19
N LEU A 5 -15.98 -9.17 -8.07
CA LEU A 5 -14.63 -8.90 -7.55
C LEU A 5 -13.54 -9.40 -8.50
N SER A 6 -13.65 -10.63 -8.98
CA SER A 6 -12.70 -11.18 -9.95
C SER A 6 -12.72 -10.42 -11.28
N ARG A 7 -13.91 -9.99 -11.73
CA ARG A 7 -14.05 -9.11 -12.89
C ARG A 7 -13.37 -7.76 -12.66
N ALA A 8 -13.55 -7.17 -11.49
CA ALA A 8 -12.95 -5.88 -11.15
C ALA A 8 -11.42 -5.95 -11.16
N ASP A 9 -10.85 -6.94 -10.47
CA ASP A 9 -9.40 -7.16 -10.46
C ASP A 9 -8.86 -7.37 -11.88
N ASN A 10 -9.48 -8.23 -12.68
CA ASN A 10 -9.05 -8.44 -14.06
C ASN A 10 -9.09 -7.16 -14.92
N LEU A 11 -10.16 -6.36 -14.79
CA LEU A 11 -10.28 -5.08 -15.49
C LEU A 11 -9.20 -4.09 -15.03
N PHE A 12 -8.88 -4.07 -13.74
CA PHE A 12 -7.81 -3.26 -13.21
C PHE A 12 -6.45 -3.65 -13.79
N GLN A 13 -6.14 -4.95 -13.86
CA GLN A 13 -4.90 -5.45 -14.48
C GLN A 13 -4.80 -5.07 -15.97
N LEU A 14 -5.93 -4.93 -16.66
CA LEU A 14 -6.00 -4.47 -18.05
C LEU A 14 -5.95 -2.93 -18.19
N GLY A 15 -5.77 -2.18 -17.10
CA GLY A 15 -5.77 -0.72 -17.10
C GLY A 15 -7.14 -0.08 -17.27
N LYS A 16 -8.22 -0.87 -17.25
CA LYS A 16 -9.61 -0.44 -17.41
C LYS A 16 -10.20 0.02 -16.07
N VAL A 17 -9.64 1.10 -15.54
CA VAL A 17 -9.91 1.58 -14.17
C VAL A 17 -11.39 1.93 -13.95
N LEU A 18 -12.04 2.58 -14.92
CA LEU A 18 -13.46 2.96 -14.77
C LEU A 18 -14.38 1.74 -14.76
N GLU A 19 -14.15 0.76 -15.65
CA GLU A 19 -14.93 -0.48 -15.63
C GLU A 19 -14.63 -1.33 -14.37
N SER A 20 -13.40 -1.30 -13.87
CA SER A 20 -13.05 -1.93 -12.59
C SER A 20 -13.87 -1.35 -11.44
N VAL A 21 -13.94 -0.01 -11.34
CA VAL A 21 -14.75 0.68 -10.32
C VAL A 21 -16.22 0.25 -10.40
N GLN A 22 -16.79 0.19 -11.60
CA GLN A 22 -18.18 -0.25 -11.78
C GLN A 22 -18.40 -1.69 -11.27
N ALA A 23 -17.46 -2.59 -11.52
CA ALA A 23 -17.53 -3.97 -11.05
C ALA A 23 -17.37 -4.06 -9.52
N TYR A 24 -16.48 -3.26 -8.91
CA TYR A 24 -16.40 -3.16 -7.44
C TYR A 24 -17.67 -2.54 -6.82
N GLU A 25 -18.29 -1.56 -7.46
CA GLU A 25 -19.57 -1.00 -7.01
C GLU A 25 -20.71 -2.03 -7.10
N GLU A 26 -20.72 -2.87 -8.14
CA GLU A 26 -21.62 -4.02 -8.24
C GLU A 26 -21.41 -5.00 -7.08
N ALA A 27 -20.14 -5.35 -6.80
CA ALA A 27 -19.78 -6.16 -5.64
C ALA A 27 -20.30 -5.51 -4.34
N LEU A 28 -20.03 -4.22 -4.10
CA LEU A 28 -20.51 -3.50 -2.93
C LEU A 28 -22.04 -3.52 -2.78
N ARG A 29 -22.80 -3.45 -3.88
CA ARG A 29 -24.27 -3.60 -3.84
C ARG A 29 -24.69 -4.98 -3.36
N TRP A 30 -24.01 -6.04 -3.80
CA TRP A 30 -24.25 -7.40 -3.29
C TRP A 30 -23.90 -7.52 -1.81
N HIS A 31 -22.80 -6.89 -1.35
CA HIS A 31 -22.37 -6.92 0.05
C HIS A 31 -23.39 -6.27 0.98
N ARG A 32 -23.98 -5.17 0.54
CA ARG A 32 -25.05 -4.49 1.30
C ARG A 32 -26.31 -5.33 1.43
N ARG A 33 -26.56 -6.23 0.47
CA ARG A 33 -27.73 -7.10 0.47
C ARG A 33 -27.49 -8.42 1.22
N TYR A 34 -26.26 -8.89 1.23
CA TYR A 34 -25.85 -10.14 1.87
C TYR A 34 -24.54 -9.91 2.60
N THR A 35 -24.51 -10.17 3.91
CA THR A 35 -23.31 -9.97 4.72
C THR A 35 -22.27 -11.04 4.38
N PHE A 36 -21.12 -10.61 3.86
CA PHE A 36 -19.92 -11.44 3.73
C PHE A 36 -18.90 -10.98 4.79
N PRO A 37 -18.38 -11.86 5.65
CA PRO A 37 -17.37 -11.46 6.62
C PRO A 37 -16.06 -11.06 5.91
N ASP A 38 -15.31 -10.14 6.53
CA ASP A 38 -13.94 -9.78 6.15
C ASP A 38 -13.74 -9.37 4.67
N MET A 39 -14.53 -8.41 4.23
CA MET A 39 -14.45 -7.88 2.87
C MET A 39 -13.49 -6.67 2.74
N VAL A 40 -12.75 -6.35 3.81
CA VAL A 40 -11.84 -5.20 3.82
C VAL A 40 -10.78 -5.31 2.74
N GLU A 41 -10.12 -6.47 2.66
CA GLU A 41 -9.03 -6.71 1.72
C GLU A 41 -9.51 -6.74 0.27
N TYR A 42 -10.59 -7.47 0.01
CA TYR A 42 -11.00 -7.79 -1.36
C TYR A 42 -11.93 -6.75 -2.00
N LEU A 43 -12.68 -5.99 -1.21
CA LEU A 43 -13.70 -5.05 -1.71
C LEU A 43 -13.36 -3.60 -1.34
N TYR A 44 -13.16 -3.32 -0.06
CA TYR A 44 -13.04 -1.94 0.40
C TYR A 44 -11.69 -1.32 -0.01
N LYS A 45 -10.56 -1.95 0.32
CA LYS A 45 -9.23 -1.41 0.01
C LYS A 45 -9.03 -1.11 -1.49
N PRO A 46 -9.36 -2.02 -2.43
CA PRO A 46 -9.15 -1.76 -3.86
C PRO A 46 -10.05 -0.64 -4.40
N LEU A 47 -11.34 -0.64 -4.02
CA LEU A 47 -12.28 0.40 -4.45
C LEU A 47 -11.93 1.79 -3.91
N ILE A 48 -11.49 1.85 -2.64
CA ILE A 48 -10.94 3.06 -2.04
C ILE A 48 -9.74 3.56 -2.85
N ALA A 49 -8.77 2.68 -3.13
CA ALA A 49 -7.59 3.06 -3.91
C ALA A 49 -7.95 3.59 -5.31
N HIS A 50 -8.98 3.01 -5.95
CA HIS A 50 -9.48 3.53 -7.22
C HIS A 50 -10.10 4.93 -7.08
N TYR A 51 -10.98 5.15 -6.10
CA TYR A 51 -11.56 6.48 -5.90
C TYR A 51 -10.52 7.53 -5.55
N THR A 52 -9.54 7.22 -4.70
CA THR A 52 -8.42 8.12 -4.40
C THR A 52 -7.64 8.48 -5.68
N ARG A 53 -7.32 7.51 -6.55
CA ARG A 53 -6.63 7.76 -7.82
C ARG A 53 -7.44 8.59 -8.81
N LEU A 54 -8.77 8.51 -8.75
CA LEU A 54 -9.69 9.31 -9.57
C LEU A 54 -9.97 10.70 -8.97
N GLY A 55 -9.43 11.02 -7.78
CA GLY A 55 -9.72 12.26 -7.06
C GLY A 55 -11.12 12.31 -6.43
N GLU A 56 -11.83 11.18 -6.41
CA GLU A 56 -13.17 11.01 -5.84
C GLU A 56 -13.09 10.83 -4.31
N ASN A 57 -12.41 11.78 -3.65
CA ASN A 57 -11.98 11.65 -2.25
C ASN A 57 -13.17 11.50 -1.28
N GLU A 58 -14.32 12.09 -1.58
CA GLU A 58 -15.52 11.94 -0.74
C GLU A 58 -16.04 10.50 -0.74
N LYS A 59 -16.06 9.84 -1.90
CA LYS A 59 -16.46 8.43 -2.00
C LYS A 59 -15.46 7.52 -1.28
N ALA A 60 -14.16 7.81 -1.39
CA ALA A 60 -13.14 7.11 -0.63
C ALA A 60 -13.35 7.27 0.89
N ARG A 61 -13.63 8.48 1.39
CA ARG A 61 -13.91 8.75 2.82
C ARG A 61 -15.09 7.93 3.34
N VAL A 62 -16.22 7.93 2.61
CA VAL A 62 -17.41 7.14 2.97
C VAL A 62 -17.08 5.63 3.00
N LEU A 63 -16.23 5.15 2.11
CA LEU A 63 -15.80 3.76 2.12
C LEU A 63 -14.85 3.44 3.27
N TYR A 64 -13.93 4.34 3.64
CA TYR A 64 -13.10 4.16 4.83
C TYR A 64 -13.96 4.01 6.08
N GLU A 65 -14.98 4.84 6.27
CA GLU A 65 -15.88 4.73 7.43
C GLU A 65 -16.57 3.37 7.53
N ARG A 66 -16.94 2.79 6.38
CA ARG A 66 -17.53 1.44 6.32
C ARG A 66 -16.49 0.37 6.58
N ALA A 67 -15.33 0.48 5.95
CA ALA A 67 -14.24 -0.46 6.11
C ALA A 67 -13.82 -0.56 7.59
N PHE A 68 -13.65 0.56 8.30
CA PHE A 68 -13.32 0.54 9.73
C PHE A 68 -14.40 -0.10 10.62
N LYS A 69 -15.68 -0.01 10.24
CA LYS A 69 -16.77 -0.66 10.99
C LYS A 69 -16.81 -2.17 10.80
N GLU A 70 -16.30 -2.65 9.67
CA GLU A 70 -16.32 -4.07 9.29
C GLU A 70 -14.95 -4.74 9.43
N ALA A 71 -13.93 -3.98 9.81
CA ALA A 71 -12.56 -4.45 9.94
C ALA A 71 -12.41 -5.44 11.11
N SER A 72 -11.78 -6.56 10.81
CA SER A 72 -11.15 -7.42 11.80
C SER A 72 -9.91 -6.74 12.40
N PRO A 73 -9.47 -7.13 13.62
CA PRO A 73 -8.22 -6.64 14.20
C PRO A 73 -7.01 -6.76 13.27
N GLU A 74 -6.97 -7.81 12.45
CA GLU A 74 -5.88 -8.12 11.53
C GLU A 74 -5.88 -7.18 10.31
N SER A 75 -7.04 -6.73 9.84
CA SER A 75 -7.18 -5.85 8.67
C SER A 75 -7.04 -4.35 8.98
N LEU A 76 -7.12 -3.96 10.27
CA LEU A 76 -7.03 -2.56 10.70
C LEU A 76 -5.70 -1.89 10.31
N ALA A 77 -4.58 -2.60 10.41
CA ALA A 77 -3.27 -2.06 10.09
C ALA A 77 -3.19 -1.63 8.62
N GLY A 78 -3.65 -2.50 7.71
CA GLY A 78 -3.72 -2.21 6.29
C GLY A 78 -4.65 -1.04 5.96
N LEU A 79 -5.77 -0.89 6.68
CA LEU A 79 -6.67 0.25 6.50
C LEU A 79 -6.06 1.57 6.95
N TYR A 80 -5.39 1.61 8.10
CA TYR A 80 -4.68 2.81 8.55
C TYR A 80 -3.55 3.18 7.59
N ASN A 81 -2.79 2.19 7.10
CA ASN A 81 -1.77 2.42 6.09
C ASN A 81 -2.37 3.03 4.81
N ASN A 82 -3.42 2.43 4.25
CA ASN A 82 -4.02 2.94 3.03
C ASN A 82 -4.62 4.34 3.22
N LEU A 83 -5.22 4.62 4.36
CA LEU A 83 -5.72 5.96 4.67
C LEU A 83 -4.58 6.97 4.76
N GLY A 84 -3.49 6.62 5.43
CA GLY A 84 -2.27 7.44 5.45
C GLY A 84 -1.73 7.70 4.05
N LEU A 85 -1.64 6.67 3.20
CA LEU A 85 -1.22 6.82 1.81
C LEU A 85 -2.16 7.69 0.97
N THR A 86 -3.46 7.68 1.26
CA THR A 86 -4.42 8.60 0.62
C THR A 86 -4.10 10.06 0.97
N TYR A 87 -3.86 10.38 2.25
CA TYR A 87 -3.43 11.73 2.64
C TYR A 87 -2.04 12.09 2.09
N TRP A 88 -1.11 11.13 2.05
CA TRP A 88 0.21 11.33 1.44
C TRP A 88 0.09 11.71 -0.05
N ASN A 89 -0.77 11.02 -0.82
CA ASN A 89 -1.05 11.35 -2.22
C ASN A 89 -1.70 12.75 -2.39
N GLU A 90 -2.46 13.22 -1.38
CA GLU A 90 -3.00 14.58 -1.33
C GLU A 90 -1.93 15.64 -0.94
N GLY A 91 -0.68 15.25 -0.69
CA GLY A 91 0.40 16.13 -0.19
C GLY A 91 0.27 16.47 1.30
N ARG A 92 -0.68 15.83 1.99
CA ARG A 92 -1.05 16.05 3.40
C ARG A 92 -0.26 15.12 4.31
N ASN A 93 1.07 15.28 4.26
CA ASN A 93 2.01 14.38 4.92
C ASN A 93 1.83 14.33 6.45
N GLN A 94 1.47 15.44 7.10
CA GLN A 94 1.24 15.45 8.55
C GLN A 94 0.02 14.60 8.95
N GLU A 95 -1.09 14.70 8.23
CA GLU A 95 -2.23 13.81 8.46
C GLU A 95 -1.88 12.36 8.14
N ALA A 96 -1.12 12.10 7.08
CA ALA A 96 -0.66 10.76 6.74
C ALA A 96 0.09 10.11 7.92
N LEU A 97 1.05 10.83 8.51
CA LEU A 97 1.80 10.39 9.69
C LEU A 97 0.89 10.04 10.87
N ALA A 98 -0.16 10.83 11.12
CA ALA A 98 -1.10 10.55 12.21
C ALA A 98 -1.83 9.20 12.02
N TYR A 99 -2.15 8.81 10.79
CA TYR A 99 -2.79 7.52 10.51
C TYR A 99 -1.79 6.36 10.57
N PHE A 100 -0.56 6.52 10.08
CA PHE A 100 0.48 5.49 10.26
C PHE A 100 0.76 5.23 11.75
N ALA A 101 0.84 6.29 12.56
CA ALA A 101 1.02 6.18 14.00
C ALA A 101 -0.13 5.44 14.69
N LYS A 102 -1.38 5.63 14.26
CA LYS A 102 -2.53 4.85 14.76
C LYS A 102 -2.41 3.36 14.42
N GLY A 103 -1.97 3.03 13.21
CA GLY A 103 -1.70 1.64 12.82
C GLY A 103 -0.61 1.01 13.68
N LEU A 104 0.47 1.76 13.96
CA LEU A 104 1.60 1.30 14.78
C LEU A 104 1.25 1.06 16.26
N GLN A 105 0.11 1.56 16.73
CA GLN A 105 -0.39 1.40 18.09
C GLN A 105 -1.36 0.22 18.25
N LEU A 106 -1.64 -0.53 17.19
CA LEU A 106 -2.53 -1.69 17.26
C LEU A 106 -1.88 -2.84 18.04
N ASP A 107 -2.65 -3.45 18.93
CA ASP A 107 -2.19 -4.63 19.70
C ASP A 107 -2.05 -5.89 18.82
N SER A 108 -2.83 -5.97 17.74
CA SER A 108 -2.84 -7.06 16.75
C SER A 108 -1.75 -6.92 15.68
N LEU A 109 -0.81 -5.99 15.84
CA LEU A 109 0.09 -5.61 14.77
C LEU A 109 1.23 -6.62 14.55
N GLU A 110 1.21 -7.26 13.38
CA GLU A 110 2.22 -8.23 12.98
C GLU A 110 3.50 -7.57 12.42
N GLU A 111 4.59 -8.33 12.33
CA GLU A 111 5.90 -7.81 11.90
C GLU A 111 5.89 -7.28 10.47
N GLU A 112 5.20 -7.94 9.53
CA GLU A 112 5.06 -7.44 8.17
C GLU A 112 4.32 -6.09 8.12
N GLN A 113 3.28 -5.94 8.93
CA GLN A 113 2.44 -4.74 9.00
C GLN A 113 3.21 -3.58 9.65
N LYS A 114 4.03 -3.86 10.69
CA LYS A 114 4.99 -2.90 11.25
C LYS A 114 5.96 -2.41 10.18
N GLY A 115 6.54 -3.35 9.42
CA GLY A 115 7.47 -3.06 8.35
C GLY A 115 6.87 -2.15 7.28
N LEU A 116 5.64 -2.44 6.85
CA LEU A 116 4.87 -1.61 5.92
C LEU A 116 4.59 -0.21 6.47
N LEU A 117 4.09 -0.10 7.71
CA LEU A 117 3.74 1.19 8.30
C LEU A 117 4.97 2.08 8.48
N TRP A 118 6.11 1.53 8.93
CA TRP A 118 7.37 2.28 9.00
C TRP A 118 7.88 2.72 7.62
N LEU A 119 7.68 1.92 6.57
CA LEU A 119 8.01 2.32 5.20
C LEU A 119 7.17 3.53 4.77
N SER A 120 5.86 3.47 4.97
CA SER A 120 4.95 4.56 4.60
C SER A 120 5.20 5.83 5.42
N GLU A 121 5.51 5.68 6.71
CA GLU A 121 5.93 6.78 7.57
C GLU A 121 7.26 7.39 7.11
N ALA A 122 8.26 6.56 6.79
CA ALA A 122 9.55 7.01 6.27
C ALA A 122 9.39 7.83 4.99
N ARG A 123 8.51 7.38 4.08
CA ARG A 123 8.19 8.12 2.85
C ARG A 123 7.61 9.50 3.15
N SER A 124 6.66 9.58 4.07
CA SER A 124 6.04 10.86 4.44
C SER A 124 7.01 11.80 5.14
N GLN A 125 7.91 11.28 5.98
CA GLN A 125 8.95 12.09 6.62
C GLN A 125 9.98 12.60 5.61
N PHE A 126 10.31 11.80 4.60
CA PHE A 126 11.22 12.20 3.54
C PHE A 126 10.65 13.36 2.71
N GLU A 127 9.37 13.29 2.32
CA GLU A 127 8.68 14.39 1.62
C GLU A 127 8.57 15.68 2.46
N LEU A 128 8.59 15.55 3.79
CA LEU A 128 8.67 16.68 4.73
C LEU A 128 10.09 17.22 4.93
N GLY A 129 11.10 16.65 4.26
CA GLY A 129 12.51 17.01 4.39
C GLY A 129 13.18 16.49 5.67
N GLN A 130 12.51 15.63 6.45
CA GLN A 130 13.03 15.05 7.68
C GLN A 130 13.90 13.82 7.38
N ASN A 131 14.98 14.03 6.65
CA ASN A 131 15.80 12.96 6.05
C ASN A 131 16.38 11.98 7.08
N ASP A 132 16.84 12.48 8.23
CA ASP A 132 17.41 11.64 9.30
C ASP A 132 16.36 10.71 9.91
N LEU A 133 15.15 11.23 10.13
CA LEU A 133 14.05 10.44 10.68
C LEU A 133 13.55 9.42 9.65
N ALA A 134 13.41 9.83 8.39
CA ALA A 134 13.07 8.94 7.29
C ALA A 134 14.07 7.78 7.18
N ALA A 135 15.38 8.06 7.28
CA ALA A 135 16.42 7.03 7.21
C ALA A 135 16.35 6.05 8.39
N GLN A 136 16.05 6.53 9.60
CA GLN A 136 15.87 5.68 10.78
C GLN A 136 14.66 4.76 10.65
N LEU A 137 13.52 5.30 10.21
CA LEU A 137 12.29 4.53 9.99
C LEU A 137 12.47 3.50 8.87
N LEU A 138 13.09 3.90 7.76
CA LEU A 138 13.39 2.99 6.65
C LEU A 138 14.31 1.84 7.08
N LYS A 139 15.31 2.13 7.92
CA LYS A 139 16.18 1.09 8.51
C LYS A 139 15.39 0.11 9.38
N LYS A 140 14.43 0.59 10.17
CA LYS A 140 13.54 -0.28 10.97
C LYS A 140 12.69 -1.16 10.06
N SER A 141 12.06 -0.57 9.05
CA SER A 141 11.25 -1.27 8.05
C SER A 141 12.05 -2.40 7.37
N LEU A 142 13.19 -2.08 6.77
CA LEU A 142 14.05 -3.07 6.10
C LEU A 142 14.48 -4.18 7.06
N LYS A 143 14.97 -3.84 8.25
CA LYS A 143 15.41 -4.83 9.24
C LYS A 143 14.29 -5.82 9.60
N THR A 144 13.08 -5.32 9.84
CA THR A 144 11.95 -6.17 10.21
C THR A 144 11.49 -7.03 9.04
N LEU A 145 11.31 -6.46 7.85
CA LEU A 145 10.87 -7.20 6.67
C LEU A 145 11.91 -8.24 6.20
N GLU A 146 13.21 -7.94 6.31
CA GLU A 146 14.28 -8.89 5.98
C GLU A 146 14.32 -10.09 6.93
N ALA A 147 13.95 -9.88 8.20
CA ALA A 147 13.96 -10.91 9.24
C ALA A 147 12.83 -11.94 9.10
N ILE A 148 11.78 -11.66 8.31
CA ILE A 148 10.69 -12.59 8.05
C ILE A 148 11.23 -13.80 7.25
N PRO A 149 11.17 -15.04 7.77
CA PRO A 149 11.79 -16.19 7.11
C PRO A 149 11.11 -16.58 5.79
N GLU A 150 9.79 -16.72 5.81
CA GLU A 150 8.96 -17.05 4.65
C GLU A 150 8.35 -15.75 4.12
N LYS A 151 8.97 -15.20 3.07
CA LYS A 151 8.54 -13.93 2.48
C LYS A 151 7.48 -14.19 1.43
N GLU A 152 6.23 -13.91 1.78
CA GLU A 152 5.12 -13.89 0.84
C GLU A 152 5.25 -12.71 -0.14
N ALA A 153 4.40 -12.70 -1.18
CA ALA A 153 4.41 -11.68 -2.22
C ALA A 153 4.34 -10.25 -1.65
N ASP A 154 3.47 -10.03 -0.65
CA ASP A 154 3.31 -8.72 0.00
C ASP A 154 4.59 -8.25 0.69
N VAL A 155 5.26 -9.14 1.44
CA VAL A 155 6.54 -8.82 2.10
C VAL A 155 7.62 -8.46 1.08
N LEU A 156 7.67 -9.18 -0.04
CA LEU A 156 8.61 -8.91 -1.12
C LEU A 156 8.33 -7.55 -1.79
N ASP A 157 7.06 -7.20 -1.95
CA ASP A 157 6.64 -5.89 -2.47
C ASP A 157 6.97 -4.75 -1.52
N TYR A 158 6.77 -4.95 -0.22
CA TYR A 158 7.16 -3.97 0.80
C TYR A 158 8.68 -3.77 0.83
N LEU A 159 9.47 -4.85 0.72
CA LEU A 159 10.92 -4.77 0.58
C LEU A 159 11.34 -4.03 -0.69
N ALA A 160 10.68 -4.30 -1.82
CA ALA A 160 10.94 -3.60 -3.07
C ALA A 160 10.68 -2.10 -2.91
N GLY A 161 9.55 -1.73 -2.32
CA GLY A 161 9.20 -0.34 -2.01
C GLY A 161 10.21 0.33 -1.07
N ALA A 162 10.71 -0.39 -0.07
CA ALA A 162 11.72 0.09 0.88
C ALA A 162 13.08 0.32 0.22
N TYR A 163 13.59 -0.63 -0.57
CA TYR A 163 14.83 -0.44 -1.32
C TYR A 163 14.69 0.65 -2.39
N ALA A 164 13.50 0.81 -3.01
CA ALA A 164 13.26 1.90 -3.94
C ALA A 164 13.33 3.26 -3.24
N LEU A 165 12.69 3.42 -2.07
CA LEU A 165 12.81 4.63 -1.27
C LEU A 165 14.27 4.88 -0.85
N GLN A 166 14.98 3.84 -0.41
CA GLN A 166 16.40 3.94 -0.06
C GLN A 166 17.23 4.48 -1.22
N GLY A 167 17.02 3.95 -2.42
CA GLY A 167 17.71 4.39 -3.62
C GLY A 167 17.42 5.84 -3.97
N VAL A 168 16.16 6.28 -3.86
CA VAL A 168 15.78 7.69 -4.07
C VAL A 168 16.48 8.60 -3.07
N MET A 169 16.44 8.27 -1.77
CA MET A 169 17.10 9.04 -0.71
C MET A 169 18.61 9.14 -0.93
N GLN A 170 19.26 8.03 -1.31
CA GLN A 170 20.70 7.99 -1.59
C GLN A 170 21.07 8.80 -2.82
N ARG A 171 20.23 8.78 -3.86
CA ARG A 171 20.42 9.58 -5.07
C ARG A 171 20.37 11.06 -4.75
N GLU A 172 19.41 11.50 -3.94
CA GLU A 172 19.30 12.91 -3.52
C GLU A 172 20.46 13.35 -2.63
N ALA A 173 21.01 12.43 -1.84
CA ALA A 173 22.24 12.66 -1.08
C ALA A 173 23.54 12.60 -1.92
N GLY A 174 23.45 12.37 -3.24
CA GLY A 174 24.61 12.28 -4.15
C GLY A 174 25.35 10.93 -4.11
N ALA A 175 24.85 9.94 -3.38
CA ALA A 175 25.43 8.60 -3.26
C ALA A 175 24.97 7.67 -4.41
N TYR A 176 25.29 8.04 -5.66
CA TYR A 176 24.73 7.39 -6.85
C TYR A 176 24.99 5.88 -6.96
N ALA A 177 26.19 5.41 -6.60
CA ALA A 177 26.51 3.98 -6.65
C ALA A 177 25.69 3.16 -5.64
N ALA A 178 25.48 3.70 -4.44
CA ALA A 178 24.61 3.06 -3.44
C ALA A 178 23.15 3.07 -3.91
N ALA A 179 22.70 4.19 -4.49
CA ALA A 179 21.36 4.32 -5.04
C ALA A 179 21.07 3.29 -6.13
N GLU A 180 22.02 3.10 -7.06
CA GLU A 180 21.91 2.10 -8.12
C GLU A 180 21.79 0.67 -7.55
N ALA A 181 22.61 0.34 -6.55
CA ALA A 181 22.55 -0.96 -5.90
C ALA A 181 21.20 -1.21 -5.20
N ALA A 182 20.66 -0.20 -4.50
CA ALA A 182 19.35 -0.29 -3.85
C ALA A 182 18.22 -0.46 -4.87
N LEU A 183 18.21 0.34 -5.94
CA LEU A 183 17.22 0.23 -7.01
C LEU A 183 17.29 -1.10 -7.77
N ALA A 184 18.50 -1.62 -8.00
CA ALA A 184 18.68 -2.93 -8.61
C ALA A 184 18.07 -4.05 -7.74
N ARG A 185 18.22 -3.95 -6.42
CA ARG A 185 17.63 -4.90 -5.47
C ARG A 185 16.10 -4.80 -5.45
N ALA A 186 15.56 -3.58 -5.45
CA ALA A 186 14.12 -3.37 -5.58
C ALA A 186 13.58 -4.02 -6.87
N LEU A 187 14.24 -3.79 -8.00
CA LEU A 187 13.83 -4.36 -9.29
C LEU A 187 13.90 -5.89 -9.32
N GLN A 188 14.90 -6.49 -8.67
CA GLN A 188 15.01 -7.95 -8.57
C GLN A 188 13.81 -8.55 -7.82
N LEU A 189 13.38 -7.91 -6.72
CA LEU A 189 12.23 -8.34 -5.93
C LEU A 189 10.93 -8.23 -6.74
N VAL A 190 10.69 -7.08 -7.39
CA VAL A 190 9.52 -6.90 -8.27
C VAL A 190 9.47 -7.97 -9.38
N ARG A 191 10.62 -8.28 -10.00
CA ARG A 191 10.70 -9.33 -11.02
C ARG A 191 10.42 -10.73 -10.47
N HIS A 192 10.72 -10.95 -9.20
CA HIS A 192 10.42 -12.22 -8.55
C HIS A 192 8.93 -12.37 -8.28
N VAL A 193 8.25 -11.31 -7.84
CA VAL A 193 6.81 -11.31 -7.54
C VAL A 193 5.97 -11.36 -8.81
N TYR A 194 6.29 -10.51 -9.80
CA TYR A 194 5.44 -10.28 -10.99
C TYR A 194 5.98 -10.92 -12.28
N GLY A 195 7.14 -11.59 -12.22
CA GLY A 195 7.86 -12.07 -13.40
C GLY A 195 8.63 -10.94 -14.11
N THR A 196 9.39 -11.29 -15.16
CA THR A 196 9.97 -10.26 -16.03
C THR A 196 8.87 -9.62 -16.86
N PRO A 197 8.71 -8.28 -16.87
CA PRO A 197 7.82 -7.64 -17.83
C PRO A 197 8.27 -8.05 -19.22
N THR A 198 7.41 -8.76 -19.96
CA THR A 198 7.65 -9.06 -21.36
C THR A 198 7.80 -7.72 -22.08
N PRO A 199 8.93 -7.46 -22.76
CA PRO A 199 9.02 -6.29 -23.62
C PRO A 199 8.10 -6.54 -24.81
N GLY A 200 6.87 -6.04 -24.73
CA GLY A 200 5.82 -6.46 -25.65
C GLY A 200 4.67 -5.48 -25.75
N ILE A 201 4.94 -4.25 -26.21
CA ILE A 201 4.03 -3.55 -27.12
C ILE A 201 4.91 -2.95 -28.23
N ARG A 202 4.88 -3.61 -29.40
CA ARG A 202 5.14 -2.98 -30.70
C ARG A 202 3.80 -2.57 -31.28
#